data_AF-A0AAE3YAS4-F1
#
_entry.id   AF-A0AAE3YAS4-F1
#
_cell.length_a   1.000
_cell.length_b   1.000
_cell.length_c   1.000
_cell.angle_alpha   90.00
_cell.angle_beta   90.00
_cell.angle_gamma   90.00
#
_symmetry.space_group_name_H-M   'P 1'
#
loop_
_entity.id
_entity.type
_entity.pdbx_description
1 polymer ?
#
loop_
_entity_poly.entity_id
_entity_poly.type
_entity_poly.pdbx_seq_one_letter_code
_entity_poly.pdbx_strand_id
1 'polypeptide(L)'
;MNSTYIKTIVVAVTTLLVVSCSGDKKKGIDYNQFKTEIQLTPDQTKSFDEITKKYQDLQEQNFQAAKAQGGNMDRVALGIKNEELRAQQSLEMAKVLDGPQMEKFNKFVDENSRKRPRYDNALLERIKTEAQLSEDEFKVVNAANDAFEKGFNDAHDVYHGNNDLAKEYWEKFDAQRKAAIKNTLTPEHYTKFEEIVKEVQFKGRK
;
A
#
# COMPACT_ATOMS: atom_id res chain seq x y z
N MET A 1 -15.51 -74.91 -34.85
CA MET A 1 -14.17 -74.47 -35.28
C MET A 1 -14.03 -73.00 -34.94
N ASN A 2 -13.07 -72.69 -34.06
CA ASN A 2 -12.16 -71.51 -33.96
C ASN A 2 -12.69 -70.18 -34.54
N SER A 3 -12.60 -69.01 -33.92
CA SER A 3 -11.50 -68.40 -33.15
C SER A 3 -12.01 -66.99 -32.79
N THR A 4 -12.16 -66.62 -31.53
CA THR A 4 -11.21 -65.77 -30.77
C THR A 4 -11.60 -64.28 -30.70
N TYR A 5 -11.82 -63.90 -29.46
CA TYR A 5 -11.88 -62.58 -28.84
C TYR A 5 -10.82 -61.59 -29.35
N ILE A 6 -11.24 -60.34 -29.61
CA ILE A 6 -10.43 -59.16 -29.31
C ILE A 6 -11.32 -58.13 -28.61
N LYS A 7 -10.94 -57.84 -27.36
CA LYS A 7 -11.51 -56.81 -26.49
C LYS A 7 -11.01 -55.45 -26.99
N THR A 8 -11.90 -54.50 -27.21
CA THR A 8 -11.53 -53.08 -27.35
C THR A 8 -12.19 -52.31 -26.22
N ILE A 9 -11.43 -52.07 -25.16
CA ILE A 9 -11.78 -51.14 -24.10
C ILE A 9 -11.37 -49.76 -24.60
N VAL A 10 -12.34 -48.92 -24.96
CA VAL A 10 -12.11 -47.49 -25.20
C VAL A 10 -12.27 -46.79 -23.85
N VAL A 11 -11.15 -46.51 -23.19
CA VAL A 11 -11.12 -45.62 -22.03
C VAL A 11 -11.13 -44.19 -22.56
N ALA A 12 -12.31 -43.56 -22.53
CA ALA A 12 -12.44 -42.12 -22.74
C ALA A 12 -11.92 -41.41 -21.49
N VAL A 13 -10.65 -41.01 -21.49
CA VAL A 13 -10.08 -40.10 -20.49
C VAL A 13 -10.60 -38.70 -20.83
N THR A 14 -11.70 -38.32 -20.20
CA THR A 14 -12.18 -36.93 -20.24
C THR A 14 -11.28 -36.11 -19.32
N THR A 15 -10.35 -35.38 -19.91
CA THR A 15 -9.51 -34.41 -19.21
C THR A 15 -10.41 -33.36 -18.56
N LEU A 16 -10.50 -33.38 -17.23
CA LEU A 16 -11.04 -32.27 -16.46
C LEU A 16 -10.18 -31.04 -16.78
N LEU A 17 -10.76 -30.11 -17.53
CA LEU A 17 -10.33 -28.72 -17.53
C LEU A 17 -10.59 -28.17 -16.12
N VAL A 18 -9.61 -28.32 -15.23
CA VAL A 18 -9.47 -27.44 -14.07
C VAL A 18 -9.14 -26.06 -14.61
N VAL A 19 -10.19 -25.34 -15.02
CA VAL A 19 -10.14 -23.88 -15.11
C VAL A 19 -9.93 -23.41 -13.68
N SER A 20 -8.66 -23.24 -13.31
CA SER A 20 -8.28 -22.43 -12.17
C SER A 20 -8.84 -21.03 -12.41
N CYS A 21 -10.04 -20.77 -11.92
CA CYS A 21 -10.52 -19.41 -11.66
C CYS A 21 -9.71 -18.81 -10.50
N SER A 22 -8.40 -18.70 -10.66
CA SER A 22 -7.64 -17.61 -10.06
C SER A 22 -8.04 -16.37 -10.85
N GLY A 23 -9.21 -15.81 -10.54
CA GLY A 23 -9.58 -14.50 -11.06
C GLY A 23 -8.45 -13.55 -10.73
N ASP A 24 -7.78 -13.04 -11.76
CA ASP A 24 -6.79 -11.97 -11.64
C ASP A 24 -7.48 -10.77 -11.01
N LYS A 25 -7.51 -10.72 -9.68
CA LYS A 25 -7.80 -9.48 -8.96
C LYS A 25 -6.64 -8.57 -9.31
N LYS A 26 -6.88 -7.64 -10.24
CA LYS A 26 -5.96 -6.54 -10.57
C LYS A 26 -5.37 -6.02 -9.25
N LYS A 27 -4.08 -6.28 -9.05
CA LYS A 27 -3.34 -5.73 -7.91
C LYS A 27 -3.00 -4.29 -8.26
N GLY A 28 -3.42 -3.34 -7.42
CA GLY A 28 -3.08 -1.93 -7.57
C GLY A 28 -4.19 -1.05 -8.14
N ILE A 29 -3.83 0.18 -8.46
CA ILE A 29 -4.74 1.25 -8.89
C ILE A 29 -5.18 1.01 -10.35
N ASP A 30 -6.48 1.08 -10.62
CA ASP A 30 -7.02 0.99 -11.98
C ASP A 30 -7.11 2.37 -12.66
N TYR A 31 -5.99 2.83 -13.21
CA TYR A 31 -5.90 4.15 -13.84
C TYR A 31 -6.83 4.36 -15.05
N ASN A 32 -7.46 3.31 -15.58
CA ASN A 32 -8.53 3.48 -16.57
C ASN A 32 -9.73 4.21 -15.98
N GLN A 33 -10.02 4.06 -14.68
CA GLN A 33 -11.11 4.79 -14.01
C GLN A 33 -10.84 6.29 -13.99
N PHE A 34 -9.59 6.70 -13.72
CA PHE A 34 -9.20 8.11 -13.76
C PHE A 34 -9.49 8.77 -15.11
N LYS A 35 -9.23 8.06 -16.22
CA LYS A 35 -9.51 8.56 -17.57
C LYS A 35 -11.01 8.69 -17.88
N THR A 36 -11.90 8.14 -17.03
CA THR A 36 -13.35 8.37 -17.15
C THR A 36 -13.81 9.65 -16.44
N GLU A 37 -13.00 10.16 -15.50
CA GLU A 37 -13.31 11.35 -14.69
C GLU A 37 -12.66 12.63 -15.24
N ILE A 38 -11.69 12.49 -16.14
CA ILE A 38 -10.95 13.60 -16.75
C ILE A 38 -10.79 13.37 -18.24
N GLN A 39 -11.02 14.43 -19.00
CA GLN A 39 -10.67 14.48 -20.41
C GLN A 39 -9.18 14.82 -20.56
N LEU A 40 -8.40 13.86 -21.04
CA LEU A 40 -7.00 14.04 -21.43
C LEU A 40 -6.92 14.29 -22.94
N THR A 41 -5.93 15.08 -23.38
CA THR A 41 -5.61 15.16 -24.82
C THR A 41 -5.03 13.81 -25.31
N PRO A 42 -4.97 13.55 -26.62
CA PRO A 42 -4.35 12.34 -27.14
C PRO A 42 -2.89 12.16 -26.68
N ASP A 43 -2.09 13.24 -26.67
CA ASP A 43 -0.69 13.22 -26.24
C ASP A 43 -0.55 12.99 -24.74
N GLN A 44 -1.43 13.60 -23.93
CA GLN A 44 -1.51 13.34 -22.50
C GLN A 44 -1.89 11.89 -22.22
N THR A 45 -2.87 11.34 -22.95
CA THR A 45 -3.34 9.97 -22.79
C THR A 45 -2.21 8.97 -23.01
N LYS A 46 -1.44 9.14 -24.09
CA LYS A 46 -0.28 8.28 -24.38
C LYS A 46 0.76 8.33 -23.26
N SER A 47 1.16 9.54 -22.86
CA SER A 47 2.18 9.73 -21.82
C SER A 47 1.70 9.22 -20.45
N PHE A 48 0.43 9.43 -20.14
CA PHE A 48 -0.22 8.94 -18.93
C PHE A 48 -0.20 7.41 -18.86
N ASP A 49 -0.54 6.73 -19.95
CA ASP A 49 -0.53 5.26 -20.01
C ASP A 49 0.90 4.70 -19.89
N GLU A 50 1.88 5.34 -20.52
CA GLU A 50 3.30 4.96 -20.40
C GLU A 50 3.82 5.10 -18.97
N ILE A 51 3.56 6.25 -18.32
CA ILE A 51 3.98 6.52 -16.94
C ILE A 51 3.29 5.56 -15.97
N THR A 52 1.95 5.42 -16.05
CA THR A 52 1.21 4.54 -15.13
C THR A 52 1.64 3.09 -15.27
N LYS A 53 1.84 2.60 -16.50
CA LYS A 53 2.38 1.26 -16.75
C LYS A 53 3.78 1.09 -16.17
N LYS A 54 4.70 2.03 -16.40
CA LYS A 54 6.07 1.97 -15.87
C LYS A 54 6.08 1.79 -14.35
N TYR A 55 5.28 2.59 -13.62
CA TYR A 55 5.27 2.51 -12.16
C TYR A 55 4.50 1.30 -11.62
N GLN A 56 3.49 0.80 -12.33
CA GLN A 56 2.85 -0.49 -12.02
C GLN A 56 3.85 -1.65 -12.18
N ASP A 57 4.62 -1.67 -13.27
CA ASP A 57 5.64 -2.69 -13.52
C ASP A 57 6.74 -2.64 -12.43
N LEU A 58 7.18 -1.45 -12.01
CA LEU A 58 8.14 -1.29 -10.90
C LEU A 58 7.59 -1.77 -9.55
N GLN A 59 6.31 -1.51 -9.26
CA GLN A 59 5.66 -2.01 -8.04
C GLN A 59 5.59 -3.55 -8.04
N GLU A 60 5.25 -4.16 -9.17
CA GLU A 60 5.23 -5.62 -9.30
C GLU A 60 6.64 -6.21 -9.16
N GLN A 61 7.66 -5.58 -9.76
CA GLN A 61 9.05 -5.99 -9.58
C GLN A 61 9.48 -5.95 -8.11
N ASN A 62 9.13 -4.89 -7.38
CA ASN A 62 9.39 -4.78 -5.94
C ASN A 62 8.68 -5.89 -5.14
N PHE A 63 7.42 -6.19 -5.50
CA PHE A 63 6.67 -7.28 -4.88
C PHE A 63 7.32 -8.64 -5.11
N GLN A 64 7.72 -8.95 -6.35
CA GLN A 64 8.38 -10.20 -6.70
C GLN A 64 9.76 -10.32 -6.05
N ALA A 65 10.54 -9.24 -6.00
CA ALA A 65 11.82 -9.20 -5.30
C ALA A 65 11.65 -9.46 -3.79
N ALA A 66 10.66 -8.85 -3.14
CA ALA A 66 10.37 -9.08 -1.73
C ALA A 66 9.90 -10.52 -1.47
N LYS A 67 9.14 -11.12 -2.40
CA LYS A 67 8.71 -12.52 -2.32
C LYS A 67 9.89 -13.49 -2.47
N ALA A 68 10.85 -13.18 -3.32
CA ALA A 68 12.01 -14.02 -3.61
C ALA A 68 13.02 -14.12 -2.46
N GLN A 69 12.97 -13.21 -1.49
CA GLN A 69 13.87 -13.21 -0.32
C GLN A 69 13.60 -14.37 0.67
N GLY A 70 12.47 -15.09 0.53
CA GLY A 70 12.08 -16.17 1.44
C GLY A 70 11.60 -15.67 2.81
N GLY A 71 10.92 -16.53 3.55
CA GLY A 71 10.32 -16.15 4.85
C GLY A 71 9.11 -15.22 4.74
N ASN A 72 8.76 -14.56 5.85
CA ASN A 72 7.69 -13.57 5.88
C ASN A 72 8.17 -12.28 5.19
N MET A 73 7.47 -11.88 4.13
CA MET A 73 7.73 -10.64 3.40
C MET A 73 7.71 -9.44 4.37
N ASP A 74 8.77 -8.62 4.35
CA ASP A 74 8.78 -7.34 5.05
C ASP A 74 7.82 -6.36 4.37
N ARG A 75 6.58 -6.33 4.86
CA ARG A 75 5.51 -5.50 4.33
C ARG A 75 5.76 -4.01 4.53
N VAL A 76 6.54 -3.63 5.55
CA VAL A 76 6.88 -2.23 5.83
C VAL A 76 7.91 -1.75 4.84
N ALA A 77 9.00 -2.50 4.63
CA ALA A 77 10.00 -2.18 3.63
C ALA A 77 9.40 -2.13 2.21
N LEU A 78 8.50 -3.05 1.87
CA LEU A 78 7.78 -3.00 0.60
C LEU A 78 6.85 -1.77 0.51
N GLY A 79 6.16 -1.43 1.59
CA GLY A 79 5.31 -0.24 1.69
C GLY A 79 6.08 1.06 1.45
N ILE A 80 7.25 1.21 2.07
CA ILE A 80 8.16 2.37 1.91
C ILE A 80 8.59 2.51 0.44
N LYS A 81 9.09 1.43 -0.17
CA LYS A 81 9.47 1.45 -1.60
C LYS A 81 8.32 1.85 -2.51
N ASN A 82 7.10 1.38 -2.22
CA ASN A 82 5.93 1.72 -3.02
C ASN A 82 5.46 3.17 -2.80
N GLU A 83 5.72 3.78 -1.64
CA GLU A 83 5.52 5.22 -1.44
C GLU A 83 6.52 6.07 -2.22
N GLU A 84 7.79 5.69 -2.23
CA GLU A 84 8.82 6.35 -3.03
C GLU A 84 8.48 6.28 -4.53
N LEU A 85 8.05 5.12 -5.02
CA LEU A 85 7.58 4.98 -6.40
C LEU A 85 6.36 5.87 -6.69
N ARG A 86 5.40 6.00 -5.77
CA ARG A 86 4.26 6.90 -5.94
C ARG A 86 4.67 8.37 -5.98
N ALA A 87 5.63 8.78 -5.14
CA ALA A 87 6.17 10.14 -5.17
C ALA A 87 6.86 10.43 -6.52
N GLN A 88 7.69 9.50 -7.01
CA GLN A 88 8.34 9.62 -8.32
C GLN A 88 7.32 9.64 -9.46
N GLN A 89 6.29 8.79 -9.40
CA GLN A 89 5.20 8.80 -10.38
C GLN A 89 4.50 10.16 -10.44
N SER A 90 4.19 10.76 -9.29
CA SER A 90 3.57 12.08 -9.22
C SER A 90 4.45 13.16 -9.86
N LEU A 91 5.77 13.12 -9.63
CA LEU A 91 6.73 14.03 -10.26
C LEU A 91 6.83 13.86 -11.78
N GLU A 92 6.79 12.64 -12.30
CA GLU A 92 6.75 12.40 -13.75
C GLU A 92 5.40 12.81 -14.35
N MET A 93 4.30 12.54 -13.65
CA MET A 93 2.95 12.90 -14.10
C MET A 93 2.73 14.41 -14.16
N ALA A 94 3.37 15.18 -13.27
CA ALA A 94 3.32 16.64 -13.27
C ALA A 94 3.93 17.29 -14.52
N LYS A 95 4.66 16.53 -15.35
CA LYS A 95 5.16 16.98 -16.66
C LYS A 95 4.13 16.83 -17.78
N VAL A 96 3.06 16.08 -17.53
CA VAL A 96 2.02 15.71 -18.50
C VAL A 96 0.69 16.37 -18.17
N LEU A 97 0.31 16.35 -16.90
CA LEU A 97 -0.94 16.90 -16.41
C LEU A 97 -0.77 18.34 -15.94
N ASP A 98 -1.76 19.18 -16.19
CA ASP A 98 -1.81 20.53 -15.61
C ASP A 98 -2.17 20.49 -14.11
N GLY A 99 -2.16 21.66 -13.45
CA GLY A 99 -2.45 21.78 -12.02
C GLY A 99 -3.77 21.12 -11.60
N PRO A 100 -4.92 21.53 -12.19
CA PRO A 100 -6.22 20.90 -11.90
C PRO A 100 -6.27 19.39 -12.16
N GLN A 101 -5.63 18.90 -13.23
CA GLN A 101 -5.55 17.48 -13.53
C GLN A 101 -4.67 16.74 -12.51
N MET A 102 -3.56 17.33 -12.06
CA MET A 102 -2.67 16.77 -11.03
C MET A 102 -3.34 16.67 -9.66
N GLU A 103 -4.14 17.67 -9.27
CA GLU A 103 -4.91 17.61 -8.01
C GLU A 103 -5.86 16.41 -7.99
N LYS A 104 -6.60 16.22 -9.09
CA LYS A 104 -7.49 15.07 -9.25
C LYS A 104 -6.72 13.76 -9.32
N PHE A 105 -5.58 13.73 -10.00
CA PHE A 105 -4.72 12.53 -10.07
C PHE A 105 -4.22 12.11 -8.69
N ASN A 106 -3.67 13.05 -7.93
CA ASN A 106 -3.19 12.78 -6.58
C ASN A 106 -4.30 12.30 -5.66
N LYS A 107 -5.49 12.91 -5.75
CA LYS A 107 -6.67 12.45 -5.01
C LYS A 107 -7.10 11.04 -5.42
N PHE A 108 -7.19 10.76 -6.72
CA PHE A 108 -7.55 9.45 -7.24
C PHE A 108 -6.55 8.37 -6.78
N VAL A 109 -5.25 8.65 -6.85
CA VAL A 109 -4.20 7.75 -6.37
C VAL A 109 -4.32 7.54 -4.86
N ASP A 110 -4.55 8.59 -4.09
CA ASP A 110 -4.72 8.48 -2.64
C ASP A 110 -5.90 7.56 -2.31
N GLU A 111 -7.08 7.81 -2.87
CA GLU A 111 -8.32 7.08 -2.62
C GLU A 111 -8.26 5.61 -3.06
N ASN A 112 -7.55 5.31 -4.15
CA ASN A 112 -7.47 3.97 -4.73
C ASN A 112 -6.22 3.19 -4.33
N SER A 113 -5.30 3.81 -3.58
CA SER A 113 -4.12 3.14 -3.05
C SER A 113 -4.43 2.34 -1.78
N ARG A 114 -3.68 1.27 -1.56
CA ARG A 114 -3.74 0.54 -0.29
C ARG A 114 -3.27 1.45 0.84
N LYS A 115 -4.18 1.78 1.75
CA LYS A 115 -3.87 2.57 2.94
C LYS A 115 -2.98 1.79 3.90
N ARG A 116 -1.96 2.47 4.42
CA ARG A 116 -1.13 1.99 5.52
C ARG A 116 -1.69 2.53 6.84
N PRO A 117 -1.51 1.81 7.95
CA PRO A 117 -2.08 2.19 9.26
C PRO A 117 -1.29 3.32 9.96
N ARG A 118 -0.08 3.63 9.47
CA ARG A 118 0.82 4.66 9.99
C ARG A 118 0.33 6.08 9.69
N TYR A 119 0.94 7.10 10.31
CA TYR A 119 0.79 8.48 9.84
C TYR A 119 1.28 8.58 8.40
N ASP A 120 0.48 9.18 7.52
CA ASP A 120 0.84 9.39 6.11
C ASP A 120 1.88 10.52 5.96
N ASN A 121 2.43 10.66 4.75
CA ASN A 121 3.48 11.64 4.47
C ASN A 121 3.03 13.08 4.68
N ALA A 122 1.76 13.40 4.39
CA ALA A 122 1.22 14.75 4.59
C ALA A 122 1.16 15.09 6.08
N LEU A 123 0.69 14.15 6.91
CA LEU A 123 0.66 14.30 8.36
C LEU A 123 2.06 14.33 8.95
N LEU A 124 2.98 13.48 8.47
CA LEU A 124 4.38 13.51 8.90
C LEU A 124 5.05 14.84 8.59
N GLU A 125 4.80 15.43 7.43
CA GLU A 125 5.39 16.72 7.09
C GLU A 125 4.76 17.87 7.89
N ARG A 126 3.46 17.77 8.19
CA ARG A 126 2.80 18.68 9.13
C ARG A 126 3.40 18.57 10.53
N ILE A 127 3.63 17.35 11.02
CA ILE A 127 4.31 17.11 12.30
C ILE A 127 5.69 17.76 12.29
N LYS A 128 6.50 17.49 11.26
CA LYS A 128 7.86 18.03 11.14
C LYS A 128 7.86 19.56 11.20
N THR A 129 7.02 20.18 10.38
CA THR A 129 7.01 21.63 10.19
C THR A 129 6.35 22.36 11.36
N GLU A 130 5.15 21.96 11.76
CA GLU A 130 4.40 22.68 12.80
C GLU A 130 4.92 22.43 14.22
N ALA A 131 5.51 21.26 14.48
CA ALA A 131 6.19 20.99 15.75
C ALA A 131 7.68 21.41 15.73
N GLN A 132 8.14 22.01 14.62
CA GLN A 132 9.49 22.56 14.45
C GLN A 132 10.59 21.54 14.75
N LEU A 133 10.38 20.29 14.36
CA LEU A 133 11.31 19.21 14.65
C LEU A 133 12.61 19.39 13.87
N SER A 134 13.73 19.18 14.56
CA SER A 134 15.01 18.95 13.90
C SER A 134 14.97 17.67 13.06
N GLU A 135 15.92 17.52 12.13
CA GLU A 135 16.01 16.30 11.32
C GLU A 135 16.20 15.04 12.17
N ASP A 136 16.93 15.12 13.28
CA ASP A 136 17.16 13.97 14.15
C ASP A 136 15.93 13.61 14.98
N GLU A 137 15.18 14.59 15.48
CA GLU A 137 13.87 14.37 16.10
C GLU A 137 12.88 13.76 15.10
N PHE A 138 12.85 14.28 13.87
CA PHE A 138 11.96 13.78 12.83
C PHE A 138 12.29 12.34 12.42
N LYS A 139 13.57 11.96 12.36
CA LYS A 139 13.98 10.55 12.13
C LYS A 139 13.40 9.62 13.18
N VAL A 140 13.38 10.03 14.46
CA VAL A 140 12.81 9.21 15.53
C VAL A 140 11.29 9.12 15.40
N VAL A 141 10.60 10.23 15.08
CA VAL A 141 9.16 10.20 14.78
C VAL A 141 8.85 9.24 13.64
N ASN A 142 9.63 9.30 12.56
CA ASN A 142 9.44 8.44 11.40
C ASN A 142 9.69 6.96 11.73
N ALA A 143 10.77 6.67 12.46
CA ALA A 143 11.11 5.31 12.91
C ALA A 143 10.06 4.72 13.86
N ALA A 144 9.53 5.51 14.80
CA ALA A 144 8.46 5.08 15.69
C ALA A 144 7.17 4.80 14.90
N ASN A 145 6.90 5.56 13.85
CA ASN A 145 5.76 5.37 12.96
C ASN A 145 5.90 4.11 12.08
N ASP A 146 7.11 3.77 11.63
CA ASP A 146 7.41 2.52 10.94
C ASP A 146 7.31 1.30 11.88
N ALA A 147 7.83 1.42 13.10
CA ALA A 147 7.73 0.37 14.13
C ALA A 147 6.27 0.08 14.50
N PHE A 148 5.44 1.12 14.60
CA PHE A 148 4.00 0.99 14.77
C PHE A 148 3.37 0.13 13.68
N GLU A 149 3.62 0.45 12.41
CA GLU A 149 3.04 -0.31 11.31
C GLU A 149 3.54 -1.75 11.29
N LYS A 150 4.83 -1.95 11.56
CA LYS A 150 5.40 -3.30 11.65
C LYS A 150 4.68 -4.12 12.70
N GLY A 151 4.60 -3.61 13.94
CA GLY A 151 3.91 -4.30 15.04
C GLY A 151 2.45 -4.61 14.69
N PHE A 152 1.73 -3.64 14.12
CA PHE A 152 0.34 -3.81 13.74
C PHE A 152 0.14 -4.82 12.60
N ASN A 153 1.03 -4.84 11.61
CA ASN A 153 1.00 -5.82 10.52
C ASN A 153 1.40 -7.22 10.99
N ASP A 154 2.39 -7.35 11.87
CA ASP A 154 2.83 -8.63 12.43
C ASP A 154 1.73 -9.27 13.30
N ALA A 155 0.89 -8.46 13.95
CA ALA A 155 -0.28 -8.92 14.69
C ALA A 155 -1.49 -9.29 13.79
N HIS A 156 -1.40 -9.13 12.46
CA HIS A 156 -2.53 -9.37 11.55
C HIS A 156 -3.05 -10.80 11.60
N ASP A 157 -2.17 -11.78 11.75
CA ASP A 157 -2.59 -13.18 11.87
C ASP A 157 -3.37 -13.45 13.16
N VAL A 158 -3.19 -12.62 14.20
CA VAL A 158 -3.90 -12.74 15.47
C VAL A 158 -5.30 -12.13 15.38
N TYR A 159 -5.44 -10.92 14.84
CA TYR A 159 -6.77 -10.30 14.74
C TYR A 159 -7.57 -10.79 13.53
N HIS A 160 -6.93 -11.23 12.44
CA HIS A 160 -7.52 -11.89 11.27
C HIS A 160 -8.89 -11.34 10.79
N GLY A 161 -9.06 -10.02 10.78
CA GLY A 161 -10.31 -9.35 10.36
C GLY A 161 -11.30 -9.02 11.47
N ASN A 162 -11.05 -9.43 12.72
CA ASN A 162 -11.75 -8.95 13.90
C ASN A 162 -11.38 -7.48 14.17
N ASN A 163 -12.35 -6.58 13.99
CA ASN A 163 -12.15 -5.14 14.15
C ASN A 163 -11.91 -4.73 15.61
N ASP A 164 -12.52 -5.40 16.59
CA ASP A 164 -12.32 -5.06 18.01
C ASP A 164 -10.91 -5.43 18.44
N LEU A 165 -10.46 -6.63 18.09
CA LEU A 165 -9.09 -7.06 18.36
C LEU A 165 -8.06 -6.23 17.58
N ALA A 166 -8.36 -5.88 16.33
CA ALA A 166 -7.52 -4.95 15.57
C ALA A 166 -7.44 -3.58 16.25
N LYS A 167 -8.53 -3.05 16.80
CA LYS A 167 -8.53 -1.80 17.56
C LYS A 167 -7.62 -1.89 18.79
N GLU A 168 -7.72 -2.97 19.57
CA GLU A 168 -6.87 -3.19 20.75
C GLU A 168 -5.38 -3.19 20.38
N TYR A 169 -4.99 -3.91 19.32
CA TYR A 169 -3.62 -3.92 18.84
C TYR A 169 -3.18 -2.55 18.30
N TRP A 170 -4.06 -1.86 17.58
CA TRP A 170 -3.79 -0.51 17.08
C TRP A 170 -3.50 0.44 18.24
N GLU A 171 -4.36 0.48 19.27
CA GLU A 171 -4.20 1.34 20.45
C GLU A 171 -2.92 0.99 21.23
N LYS A 172 -2.63 -0.31 21.40
CA LYS A 172 -1.39 -0.76 22.03
C LYS A 172 -0.15 -0.25 21.31
N PHE A 173 -0.07 -0.42 19.99
CA PHE A 173 1.10 0.00 19.23
C PHE A 173 1.16 1.53 19.11
N ASP A 174 0.02 2.23 19.05
CA ASP A 174 -0.02 3.70 19.03
C ASP A 174 0.50 4.28 20.35
N ALA A 175 0.11 3.69 21.49
CA ALA A 175 0.64 4.07 22.79
C ALA A 175 2.17 3.88 22.84
N GLN A 176 2.70 2.78 22.29
CA GLN A 176 4.14 2.55 22.20
C GLN A 176 4.84 3.56 21.28
N ARG A 177 4.25 3.88 20.13
CA ARG A 177 4.73 4.92 19.21
C ARG A 177 4.83 6.28 19.91
N LYS A 178 3.75 6.71 20.57
CA LYS A 178 3.69 7.99 21.29
C LYS A 178 4.69 8.04 22.44
N ALA A 179 4.84 6.95 23.20
CA ALA A 179 5.84 6.85 24.26
C ALA A 179 7.28 6.97 23.73
N ALA A 180 7.60 6.31 22.61
CA ALA A 180 8.93 6.42 21.99
C ALA A 180 9.22 7.86 21.55
N ILE A 181 8.24 8.53 20.94
CA ILE A 181 8.36 9.93 20.50
C ILE A 181 8.53 10.86 21.70
N LYS A 182 7.74 10.69 22.76
CA LYS A 182 7.81 11.49 23.99
C LYS A 182 9.19 11.46 24.65
N ASN A 183 9.87 10.32 24.60
CA ASN A 183 11.18 10.15 25.22
C ASN A 183 12.32 10.84 24.44
N THR A 184 12.07 11.34 23.24
CA THR A 184 13.07 11.99 22.39
C THR A 184 12.80 13.48 22.20
N LEU A 185 11.52 13.86 22.05
CA LEU A 185 11.16 15.25 21.84
C LEU A 185 11.25 16.07 23.14
N THR A 186 11.50 17.37 23.00
CA THR A 186 11.30 18.31 24.12
C THR A 186 9.82 18.36 24.52
N PRO A 187 9.49 18.80 25.76
CA PRO A 187 8.10 18.96 26.16
C PRO A 187 7.28 19.87 25.23
N GLU A 188 7.86 20.96 24.70
CA GLU A 188 7.16 21.83 23.75
C GLU A 188 6.88 21.12 22.42
N HIS A 189 7.89 20.49 21.82
CA HIS A 189 7.75 19.77 20.55
C HIS A 189 6.76 18.60 20.69
N TYR A 190 6.81 17.88 21.81
CA TYR A 190 5.89 16.77 22.08
C TYR A 190 4.45 17.24 22.24
N THR A 191 4.21 18.35 22.96
CA THR A 191 2.86 18.92 23.11
C THR A 191 2.27 19.26 21.74
N LYS A 192 3.07 19.90 20.87
CA LYS A 192 2.64 20.24 19.51
C LYS A 192 2.39 19.02 18.65
N PHE A 193 3.23 17.99 18.76
CA PHE A 193 3.01 16.70 18.13
C PHE A 193 1.67 16.07 18.57
N GLU A 194 1.36 16.04 19.87
CA GLU A 194 0.11 15.47 20.38
C GLU A 194 -1.12 16.22 19.84
N GLU A 195 -1.07 17.56 19.79
CA GLU A 195 -2.13 18.38 19.20
C GLU A 195 -2.39 18.03 17.72
N ILE A 196 -1.31 17.81 16.96
CA ILE A 196 -1.37 17.51 15.54
C ILE A 196 -2.00 16.12 15.29
N VAL A 197 -1.74 15.14 16.15
CA VAL A 197 -2.17 13.74 15.94
C VAL A 197 -3.41 13.33 16.74
N LYS A 198 -4.00 14.23 17.54
CA LYS A 198 -5.12 13.90 18.45
C LYS A 198 -6.35 13.29 17.78
N GLU A 199 -6.61 13.64 16.51
CA GLU A 199 -7.75 13.13 15.74
C GLU A 199 -7.45 11.81 15.02
N VAL A 200 -6.20 11.34 15.09
CA VAL A 200 -5.80 10.07 14.49
C VAL A 200 -6.29 8.93 15.37
N GLN A 201 -7.23 8.17 14.83
CA GLN A 201 -7.85 7.02 15.49
C GLN A 201 -7.87 5.82 14.55
N PHE A 202 -8.03 4.64 15.15
CA PHE A 202 -8.25 3.41 14.40
C PHE A 202 -9.44 3.55 13.44
N LYS A 203 -9.22 3.21 12.18
CA LYS A 203 -10.28 3.10 11.16
C LYS A 203 -10.47 1.62 10.85
N GLY A 204 -11.55 1.03 11.37
CA GLY A 204 -11.90 -0.36 11.13
C GLY A 204 -12.11 -0.66 9.64
N ARG A 205 -11.94 -1.93 9.26
CA ARG A 205 -12.29 -2.37 7.91
C ARG A 205 -13.81 -2.44 7.79
N LYS A 206 -14.35 -1.88 6.69
CA LYS A 206 -15.75 -2.05 6.29
C LYS A 206 -15.95 -3.38 5.59
#